data_AF-A0AAN8EVE3-F1
#
_entry.id   AF-A0AAN8EVE3-F1
#
_cell.length_a   1.000
_cell.length_b   1.000
_cell.length_c   1.000
_cell.angle_alpha   90.00
_cell.angle_beta   90.00
_cell.angle_gamma   90.00
#
_symmetry.space_group_name_H-M   'P 1'
#
loop_
_entity.id
_entity.type
_entity.pdbx_description
1 polymer ?
#
loop_
_entity_poly.entity_id
_entity_poly.type
_entity_poly.pdbx_seq_one_letter_code
_entity_poly.pdbx_strand_id
1 'polypeptide(L)'
;MADSSPATTPLAGGKERAIWVDVKPQNDGRDEEARKAFGQTLVISDHMGTGADTDGYKNFSQLVISRMKEAPFYCTDDCRGEQYSAASVYAGQLHDAFYTYARALNASLQTNPDAYRNGSQLLDNIVMSFQGISGLVEISKNGTRKPLFYLDGLDSAGVQVIYGTVAVDGYKGVYKPLYTNEAQIWWSRAGIRPLAIPRCGFSGTQCPLTFAEQYLVWIIVGSLLILAVITIIIISVCYMIHLKRKEAERLNQMWRIPFLSLESLTKQKSEHSRRSLQSGTGSTSTKITMENVTETRNFVYFMYQNECVAAMKHEVRVPLESQDCLEMRKMRELENDNLNRFLGLCLDGPQLLSIWRYCSRRSLNDVITKGSMSMDNVFVYSLVRDIANGLAFIQHSFLEYHGFLTSKCCLVDDRWQAKVSSYGLRKWRICDKRLPQDLLWTAPEVLRKDDLIGSQEADIYSFAIICAQLITKTSAWDVDNQMEDASGLI
;
A
#
# COMPACT_ATOMS: atom_id res chain seq x y z
N MET A 1 -27.99 -7.29 71.01
CA MET A 1 -26.86 -7.16 70.08
C MET A 1 -25.65 -7.72 70.79
N ALA A 2 -25.31 -8.96 70.47
CA ALA A 2 -24.16 -9.66 71.00
C ALA A 2 -23.66 -10.47 69.80
N ASP A 3 -22.74 -9.85 69.09
CA ASP A 3 -22.10 -10.37 67.88
C ASP A 3 -20.65 -10.48 68.24
N SER A 4 -20.05 -11.68 68.30
CA SER A 4 -18.60 -11.81 68.30
C SER A 4 -18.10 -11.45 66.90
N SER A 5 -18.06 -10.16 66.67
CA SER A 5 -17.80 -9.53 65.40
C SER A 5 -16.29 -9.54 65.16
N PRO A 6 -15.78 -9.93 63.98
CA PRO A 6 -14.36 -9.71 63.65
C PRO A 6 -13.96 -8.22 63.60
N ALA A 7 -14.92 -7.30 63.75
CA ALA A 7 -14.72 -5.88 63.90
C ALA A 7 -14.72 -5.42 65.36
N THR A 8 -14.79 -6.33 66.33
CA THR A 8 -14.77 -6.06 67.76
C THR A 8 -13.68 -6.87 68.47
N THR A 9 -13.25 -6.35 69.62
CA THR A 9 -12.39 -7.03 70.57
C THR A 9 -13.22 -7.44 71.79
N PRO A 10 -13.13 -8.69 72.26
CA PRO A 10 -13.85 -9.14 73.44
C PRO A 10 -13.29 -8.47 74.70
N LEU A 11 -14.18 -8.07 75.60
CA LEU A 11 -13.91 -7.51 76.92
C LEU A 11 -14.44 -8.44 78.02
N ALA A 12 -14.04 -8.18 79.25
CA ALA A 12 -14.52 -8.93 80.41
C ALA A 12 -16.06 -8.94 80.47
N GLY A 13 -16.63 -10.12 80.75
CA GLY A 13 -18.05 -10.32 80.94
C GLY A 13 -18.89 -10.35 79.66
N GLY A 14 -18.28 -10.76 78.54
CA GLY A 14 -18.97 -10.90 77.26
C GLY A 14 -19.34 -9.56 76.61
N LYS A 15 -18.77 -8.46 77.09
CA LYS A 15 -18.85 -7.15 76.44
C LYS A 15 -17.90 -7.14 75.25
N GLU A 16 -18.19 -6.28 74.28
CA GLU A 16 -17.37 -6.12 73.10
C GLU A 16 -17.14 -4.65 72.77
N ARG A 17 -15.97 -4.36 72.22
CA ARG A 17 -15.60 -3.01 71.77
C ARG A 17 -15.19 -3.08 70.32
N ALA A 18 -15.71 -2.20 69.47
CA ALA A 18 -15.25 -2.11 68.09
C ALA A 18 -13.75 -1.80 68.00
N ILE A 19 -13.06 -2.36 67.01
CA ILE A 19 -11.60 -2.24 66.84
C ILE A 19 -11.17 -0.78 66.64
N TRP A 20 -12.03 0.04 66.03
CA TRP A 20 -11.80 1.46 65.80
C TRP A 20 -12.14 2.36 67.00
N VAL A 21 -12.59 1.80 68.12
CA VAL A 21 -12.88 2.57 69.34
C VAL A 21 -11.70 2.49 70.29
N ASP A 22 -11.29 3.63 70.81
CA ASP A 22 -10.15 3.77 71.72
C ASP A 22 -10.15 2.79 72.91
N VAL A 23 -8.95 2.28 73.21
CA VAL A 23 -8.72 1.37 74.35
C VAL A 23 -8.58 2.13 75.67
N LYS A 24 -8.04 3.34 75.60
CA LYS A 24 -7.75 4.19 76.76
C LYS A 24 -8.96 5.07 77.07
N PRO A 25 -9.17 5.46 78.34
CA PRO A 25 -10.30 6.32 78.72
C PRO A 25 -10.21 7.74 78.15
N GLN A 26 -9.03 8.15 77.67
CA GLN A 26 -8.85 9.44 77.01
C GLN A 26 -9.06 9.26 75.50
N ASN A 27 -10.23 9.69 75.01
CA ASN A 27 -10.62 9.63 73.61
C ASN A 27 -9.84 10.66 72.79
N ASP A 28 -9.22 10.25 71.69
CA ASP A 28 -8.44 11.13 70.80
C ASP A 28 -9.28 11.88 69.76
N GLY A 29 -10.58 11.60 69.72
CA GLY A 29 -11.59 12.19 68.82
C GLY A 29 -11.60 11.58 67.42
N ARG A 30 -10.82 10.51 67.15
CA ARG A 30 -10.59 9.96 65.81
C ARG A 30 -11.29 8.64 65.54
N ASP A 31 -12.14 8.17 66.45
CA ASP A 31 -12.92 6.94 66.28
C ASP A 31 -13.66 6.88 64.92
N GLU A 32 -14.21 8.02 64.45
CA GLU A 32 -14.93 8.10 63.17
C GLU A 32 -13.99 8.03 61.94
N GLU A 33 -12.77 8.56 62.06
CA GLU A 33 -11.74 8.44 61.02
C GLU A 33 -11.23 7.00 60.95
N ALA A 34 -10.99 6.38 62.10
CA ALA A 34 -10.61 4.98 62.22
C ALA A 34 -11.71 4.05 61.68
N ARG A 35 -12.98 4.35 61.94
CA ARG A 35 -14.13 3.61 61.37
C ARG A 35 -14.15 3.67 59.85
N LYS A 36 -13.90 4.85 59.25
CA LYS A 36 -13.81 5.02 57.79
C LYS A 36 -12.63 4.25 57.19
N ALA A 37 -11.48 4.25 57.87
CA ALA A 37 -10.31 3.48 57.46
C ALA A 37 -10.59 1.96 57.53
N PHE A 38 -11.25 1.50 58.60
CA PHE A 38 -11.64 0.11 58.74
C PHE A 38 -12.66 -0.33 57.68
N GLY A 39 -13.51 0.58 57.18
CA GLY A 39 -14.40 0.31 56.04
C GLY A 39 -13.70 -0.04 54.72
N GLN A 40 -12.37 0.11 54.65
CA GLN A 40 -11.55 -0.33 53.51
C GLN A 40 -10.80 -1.66 53.79
N THR A 41 -11.03 -2.26 54.97
CA THR A 41 -10.39 -3.49 55.41
C THR A 41 -11.35 -4.65 55.26
N LEU A 42 -10.82 -5.77 54.78
CA LEU A 42 -11.51 -7.07 54.79
C LEU A 42 -10.78 -7.98 55.76
N VAL A 43 -11.52 -8.65 56.62
CA VAL A 43 -10.99 -9.54 57.65
C VAL A 43 -11.35 -10.97 57.30
N ILE A 44 -10.37 -11.87 57.34
CA ILE A 44 -10.62 -13.31 57.22
C ILE A 44 -10.50 -13.90 58.62
N SER A 45 -11.58 -14.50 59.12
CA SER A 45 -11.62 -15.05 60.47
C SER A 45 -12.44 -16.34 60.55
N ASP A 46 -12.24 -17.14 61.59
CA ASP A 46 -13.03 -18.34 61.89
C ASP A 46 -14.14 -18.06 62.94
N HIS A 47 -14.42 -16.77 63.18
CA HIS A 47 -15.25 -16.26 64.27
C HIS A 47 -14.89 -16.84 65.65
N MET A 48 -13.65 -17.29 65.86
CA MET A 48 -13.19 -17.92 67.10
C MET A 48 -14.06 -19.10 67.58
N GLY A 49 -14.82 -19.72 66.67
CA GLY A 49 -15.71 -20.85 66.98
C GLY A 49 -17.10 -20.52 67.51
N THR A 50 -17.56 -19.28 67.37
CA THR A 50 -18.99 -18.94 67.56
C THR A 50 -19.83 -19.23 66.31
N GLY A 51 -19.17 -19.43 65.16
CA GLY A 51 -19.83 -19.74 63.88
C GLY A 51 -20.61 -18.55 63.31
N ALA A 52 -21.61 -18.84 62.47
CA ALA A 52 -22.51 -17.83 61.92
C ALA A 52 -23.82 -17.65 62.72
N ASP A 53 -24.10 -18.56 63.68
CA ASP A 53 -25.30 -18.55 64.51
C ASP A 53 -24.99 -17.98 65.91
N THR A 54 -25.14 -16.67 66.03
CA THR A 54 -24.81 -15.93 67.25
C THR A 54 -25.77 -16.20 68.40
N ASP A 55 -27.04 -16.53 68.12
CA ASP A 55 -28.04 -16.80 69.15
C ASP A 55 -27.88 -18.20 69.74
N GLY A 56 -27.52 -19.19 68.91
CA GLY A 56 -27.11 -20.52 69.37
C GLY A 56 -25.93 -20.46 70.33
N TYR A 57 -24.91 -19.65 70.02
CA TYR A 57 -23.73 -19.50 70.87
C TYR A 57 -24.03 -18.84 72.23
N LYS A 58 -24.91 -17.83 72.27
CA LYS A 58 -25.30 -17.18 73.55
C LYS A 58 -25.96 -18.17 74.50
N ASN A 59 -26.86 -18.99 73.98
CA ASN A 59 -27.52 -20.04 74.77
C ASN A 59 -26.50 -21.06 75.29
N PHE A 60 -25.55 -21.46 74.45
CA PHE A 60 -24.44 -22.32 74.86
C PHE A 60 -23.58 -21.67 75.95
N SER A 61 -23.22 -20.40 75.80
CA SER A 61 -22.42 -19.65 76.77
C SER A 61 -23.11 -19.60 78.14
N GLN A 62 -24.41 -19.29 78.17
CA GLN A 62 -25.21 -19.31 79.41
C GLN A 62 -25.26 -20.71 80.04
N LEU A 63 -25.40 -21.75 79.21
CA LEU A 63 -25.40 -23.14 79.67
C LEU A 63 -24.05 -23.57 80.25
N VAL A 64 -22.92 -23.11 79.68
CA VAL A 64 -21.60 -23.37 80.25
C VAL A 64 -21.49 -22.74 81.63
N ILE A 65 -21.87 -21.47 81.78
CA ILE A 65 -21.82 -20.77 83.06
C ILE A 65 -22.76 -21.40 84.09
N SER A 66 -23.96 -21.86 83.69
CA SER A 66 -24.86 -22.55 84.61
C SER A 66 -24.29 -23.89 85.08
N ARG A 67 -23.72 -24.70 84.17
CA ARG A 67 -23.11 -25.99 84.50
C ARG A 67 -21.83 -25.89 85.31
N MET A 68 -21.08 -24.80 85.21
CA MET A 68 -19.92 -24.57 86.07
C MET A 68 -20.26 -24.51 87.56
N LYS A 69 -21.52 -24.24 87.92
CA LYS A 69 -22.01 -24.26 89.31
C LYS A 69 -22.34 -25.68 89.80
N GLU A 70 -22.46 -26.63 88.88
CA GLU A 70 -22.76 -28.03 89.16
C GLU A 70 -21.47 -28.85 89.37
N ALA A 71 -21.62 -30.11 89.76
CA ALA A 71 -20.49 -31.04 89.88
C ALA A 71 -19.82 -31.25 88.50
N PRO A 72 -18.48 -31.40 88.42
CA PRO A 72 -17.51 -31.49 89.51
C PRO A 72 -16.90 -30.14 89.94
N PHE A 73 -17.28 -29.03 89.31
CA PHE A 73 -16.55 -27.76 89.43
C PHE A 73 -17.02 -26.89 90.60
N TYR A 74 -18.33 -26.89 90.92
CA TYR A 74 -18.91 -26.12 92.04
C TYR A 74 -18.45 -24.64 92.09
N CYS A 75 -18.28 -24.00 90.93
CA CYS A 75 -17.76 -22.63 90.87
C CYS A 75 -18.85 -21.61 91.19
N THR A 76 -19.06 -21.33 92.48
CA THR A 76 -20.07 -20.36 92.95
C THR A 76 -19.46 -19.05 93.46
N ASP A 77 -18.36 -19.10 94.22
CA ASP A 77 -17.79 -17.93 94.88
C ASP A 77 -16.64 -17.30 94.06
N ASP A 78 -15.80 -18.16 93.48
CA ASP A 78 -14.69 -17.74 92.61
C ASP A 78 -15.16 -17.22 91.24
N CYS A 79 -16.34 -17.67 90.77
CA CYS A 79 -16.94 -17.28 89.49
C CYS A 79 -17.94 -16.10 89.59
N ARG A 80 -17.94 -15.32 90.68
CA ARG A 80 -18.90 -14.19 90.84
C ARG A 80 -18.54 -12.92 90.07
N GLY A 81 -17.29 -12.76 89.68
CA GLY A 81 -16.80 -11.56 88.98
C GLY A 81 -17.44 -11.36 87.60
N GLU A 82 -17.57 -10.11 87.17
CA GLU A 82 -18.14 -9.76 85.85
C GLU A 82 -17.42 -10.49 84.71
N GLN A 83 -16.12 -10.73 84.83
CA GLN A 83 -15.31 -11.50 83.88
C GLN A 83 -15.78 -12.94 83.61
N TYR A 84 -16.61 -13.53 84.49
CA TYR A 84 -17.12 -14.90 84.38
C TYR A 84 -18.59 -14.97 83.95
N SER A 85 -19.19 -13.84 83.53
CA SER A 85 -20.60 -13.82 83.11
C SER A 85 -20.84 -14.41 81.71
N ALA A 86 -19.78 -14.72 80.96
CA ALA A 86 -19.85 -15.32 79.64
C ALA A 86 -18.75 -16.38 79.47
N ALA A 87 -19.04 -17.43 78.71
CA ALA A 87 -18.05 -18.42 78.31
C ALA A 87 -16.97 -17.79 77.43
N SER A 88 -15.74 -18.31 77.53
CA SER A 88 -14.62 -17.93 76.65
C SER A 88 -15.01 -18.09 75.18
N VAL A 89 -14.51 -17.21 74.31
CA VAL A 89 -14.76 -17.27 72.86
C VAL A 89 -14.36 -18.61 72.25
N TYR A 90 -13.33 -19.28 72.79
CA TYR A 90 -12.86 -20.59 72.34
C TYR A 90 -13.69 -21.79 72.88
N ALA A 91 -14.66 -21.55 73.77
CA ALA A 91 -15.40 -22.62 74.42
C ALA A 91 -16.18 -23.49 73.43
N GLY A 92 -16.70 -22.89 72.35
CA GLY A 92 -17.38 -23.63 71.28
C GLY A 92 -16.45 -24.61 70.55
N GLN A 93 -15.20 -24.19 70.27
CA GLN A 93 -14.21 -25.05 69.61
C GLN A 93 -13.80 -26.22 70.50
N LEU A 94 -13.60 -25.97 71.80
CA LEU A 94 -13.27 -27.00 72.77
C LEU A 94 -14.43 -28.00 72.94
N HIS A 95 -15.67 -27.50 73.01
CA HIS A 95 -16.86 -28.33 73.03
C HIS A 95 -16.90 -29.26 71.81
N ASP A 96 -16.75 -28.71 70.60
CA ASP A 96 -16.84 -29.49 69.37
C ASP A 96 -15.70 -30.50 69.23
N ALA A 97 -14.49 -30.16 69.69
CA ALA A 97 -13.36 -31.08 69.74
C ALA A 97 -13.66 -32.27 70.67
N PHE A 98 -14.15 -32.00 71.89
CA PHE A 98 -14.51 -33.06 72.83
C PHE A 98 -15.71 -33.88 72.36
N TYR A 99 -16.70 -33.22 71.75
CA TYR A 99 -17.89 -33.87 71.22
C TYR A 99 -17.55 -34.78 70.02
N THR A 100 -16.60 -34.37 69.17
CA THR A 100 -16.03 -35.22 68.10
C THR A 100 -15.43 -36.49 68.70
N TYR A 101 -14.60 -36.36 69.73
CA TYR A 101 -14.02 -37.51 70.44
C TYR A 101 -15.11 -38.42 71.04
N ALA A 102 -16.08 -37.84 71.75
CA ALA A 102 -17.16 -38.60 72.39
C ALA A 102 -18.00 -39.38 71.38
N ARG A 103 -18.26 -38.80 70.20
CA ARG A 103 -18.98 -39.47 69.11
C ARG A 103 -18.18 -40.59 68.47
N ALA A 104 -16.89 -40.35 68.20
CA ALA A 104 -15.99 -41.37 67.67
C ALA A 104 -15.84 -42.54 68.65
N LEU A 105 -15.74 -42.24 69.96
CA LEU A 105 -15.68 -43.23 71.02
C LEU A 105 -16.97 -44.05 71.10
N ASN A 106 -18.14 -43.39 71.09
CA ASN A 106 -19.42 -44.08 71.10
C ASN A 106 -19.58 -45.03 69.91
N ALA A 107 -19.24 -44.58 68.70
CA ALA A 107 -19.25 -45.43 67.51
C ALA A 107 -18.28 -46.63 67.64
N SER A 108 -17.10 -46.40 68.21
CA SER A 108 -16.11 -47.46 68.42
C SER A 108 -16.56 -48.48 69.46
N LEU A 109 -17.18 -48.04 70.56
CA LEU A 109 -17.71 -48.90 71.63
C LEU A 109 -18.87 -49.77 71.18
N GLN A 110 -19.65 -49.33 70.18
CA GLN A 110 -20.69 -50.17 69.56
C GLN A 110 -20.11 -51.38 68.82
N THR A 111 -18.87 -51.27 68.32
CA THR A 111 -18.18 -52.37 67.62
C THR A 111 -17.36 -53.25 68.55
N ASN A 112 -16.72 -52.67 69.58
CA ASN A 112 -15.89 -53.38 70.54
C ASN A 112 -15.93 -52.66 71.92
N PRO A 113 -16.37 -53.33 73.01
CA PRO A 113 -16.39 -52.75 74.36
C PRO A 113 -15.04 -52.21 74.87
N ASP A 114 -13.91 -52.77 74.39
CA ASP A 114 -12.56 -52.34 74.78
C ASP A 114 -11.91 -51.36 73.79
N ALA A 115 -12.66 -50.83 72.82
CA ALA A 115 -12.13 -49.94 71.77
C ALA A 115 -11.51 -48.64 72.32
N TYR A 116 -11.88 -48.22 73.53
CA TYR A 116 -11.31 -47.02 74.19
C TYR A 116 -9.80 -47.11 74.42
N ARG A 117 -9.21 -48.31 74.39
CA ARG A 117 -7.75 -48.53 74.50
C ARG A 117 -7.03 -48.55 73.14
N ASN A 118 -7.76 -48.62 72.04
CA ASN A 118 -7.21 -48.72 70.69
C ASN A 118 -7.35 -47.39 69.93
N GLY A 119 -6.29 -46.57 69.96
CA GLY A 119 -6.28 -45.26 69.31
C GLY A 119 -6.49 -45.32 67.79
N SER A 120 -6.02 -46.37 67.10
CA SER A 120 -6.21 -46.52 65.65
C SER A 120 -7.69 -46.73 65.30
N GLN A 121 -8.37 -47.63 66.03
CA GLN A 121 -9.80 -47.89 65.83
C GLN A 121 -10.66 -46.66 66.13
N LEU A 122 -10.25 -45.84 67.11
CA LEU A 122 -10.90 -44.58 67.43
C LEU A 122 -10.75 -43.55 66.30
N LEU A 123 -9.55 -43.45 65.72
CA LEU A 123 -9.27 -42.55 64.60
C LEU A 123 -9.99 -42.96 63.32
N ASP A 124 -10.17 -44.27 63.07
CA ASP A 124 -10.96 -44.74 61.91
C ASP A 124 -12.42 -44.24 61.97
N ASN A 125 -12.98 -44.14 63.19
CA ASN A 125 -14.35 -43.65 63.42
C ASN A 125 -14.44 -42.14 63.62
N ILE A 126 -13.32 -41.39 63.56
CA ILE A 126 -13.32 -39.93 63.76
C ILE A 126 -13.76 -39.16 62.52
N VAL A 127 -13.73 -39.79 61.35
CA VAL A 127 -14.13 -39.20 60.07
C VAL A 127 -15.65 -39.06 60.04
N MET A 128 -16.14 -37.86 60.32
CA MET A 128 -17.57 -37.57 60.40
C MET A 128 -17.89 -36.12 60.04
N SER A 129 -19.15 -35.87 59.77
CA SER A 129 -19.72 -34.53 59.61
C SER A 129 -20.90 -34.36 60.55
N PHE A 130 -20.95 -33.25 61.28
CA PHE A 130 -22.07 -32.95 62.18
C PHE A 130 -22.22 -31.46 62.48
N GLN A 131 -23.41 -31.08 62.96
CA GLN A 131 -23.67 -29.73 63.44
C GLN A 131 -23.16 -29.59 64.89
N GLY A 132 -22.09 -28.82 65.08
CA GLY A 132 -21.55 -28.45 66.39
C GLY A 132 -21.99 -27.05 66.81
N ILE A 133 -21.45 -26.59 67.94
CA ILE A 133 -21.67 -25.23 68.46
C ILE A 133 -20.97 -24.19 67.59
N SER A 134 -19.81 -24.52 67.03
CA SER A 134 -19.06 -23.65 66.12
C SER A 134 -19.52 -23.72 64.66
N GLY A 135 -20.68 -24.35 64.39
CA GLY A 135 -21.22 -24.58 63.06
C GLY A 135 -20.98 -26.00 62.54
N LEU A 136 -20.94 -26.17 61.22
CA LEU A 136 -20.70 -27.47 60.60
C LEU A 136 -19.25 -27.93 60.87
N VAL A 137 -19.11 -29.04 61.58
CA VAL A 137 -17.82 -29.69 61.85
C VAL A 137 -17.66 -30.85 60.88
N GLU A 138 -16.66 -30.78 60.01
CA GLU A 138 -16.29 -31.86 59.11
C GLU A 138 -14.84 -32.27 59.38
N ILE A 139 -14.64 -33.55 59.72
CA ILE A 139 -13.32 -34.12 59.96
C ILE A 139 -12.87 -34.89 58.72
N SER A 140 -11.70 -34.54 58.20
CA SER A 140 -11.09 -35.18 57.04
C SER A 140 -10.60 -36.60 57.37
N LYS A 141 -10.28 -37.38 56.34
CA LYS A 141 -9.71 -38.73 56.48
C LYS A 141 -8.39 -38.76 57.27
N ASN A 142 -7.69 -37.64 57.37
CA ASN A 142 -6.44 -37.52 58.11
C ASN A 142 -6.66 -37.13 59.59
N GLY A 143 -7.92 -37.11 60.06
CA GLY A 143 -8.26 -36.70 61.42
C GLY A 143 -8.20 -35.19 61.67
N THR A 144 -8.01 -34.38 60.63
CA THR A 144 -7.98 -32.92 60.73
C THR A 144 -9.34 -32.32 60.42
N ARG A 145 -9.78 -31.33 61.20
CA ARG A 145 -11.00 -30.57 60.89
C ARG A 145 -10.77 -29.74 59.63
N LYS A 146 -11.73 -29.77 58.70
CA LYS A 146 -11.80 -28.83 57.58
C LYS A 146 -12.31 -27.48 58.11
N PRO A 147 -11.46 -26.43 58.20
CA PRO A 147 -11.91 -25.17 58.73
C PRO A 147 -12.72 -24.40 57.67
N LEU A 148 -13.72 -23.66 58.16
CA LEU A 148 -14.50 -22.72 57.39
C LEU A 148 -14.20 -21.31 57.92
N PHE A 149 -13.62 -20.47 57.07
CA PHE A 149 -13.39 -19.07 57.39
C PHE A 149 -14.47 -18.19 56.76
N TYR A 150 -14.69 -17.03 57.36
CA TYR A 150 -15.61 -15.99 56.92
C TYR A 150 -14.79 -14.79 56.46
N LEU A 151 -15.25 -14.16 55.37
CA LEU A 151 -14.70 -12.91 54.86
C LEU A 151 -15.64 -11.78 55.27
N ASP A 152 -15.19 -10.97 56.21
CA ASP A 152 -15.98 -9.92 56.84
C ASP A 152 -15.51 -8.54 56.41
N GLY A 153 -16.44 -7.60 56.41
CA GLY A 153 -16.12 -6.18 56.27
C GLY A 153 -17.29 -5.31 56.72
N LEU A 154 -17.15 -4.00 56.55
CA LEU A 154 -18.25 -3.06 56.79
C LEU A 154 -18.97 -2.75 55.48
N ASP A 155 -20.29 -2.62 55.54
CA ASP A 155 -21.09 -2.10 54.44
C ASP A 155 -21.08 -0.55 54.38
N SER A 156 -21.81 0.04 53.43
CA SER A 156 -21.93 1.49 53.30
C SER A 156 -22.60 2.19 54.49
N ALA A 157 -23.37 1.45 55.31
CA ALA A 157 -23.98 1.95 56.53
C ALA A 157 -23.02 1.83 57.75
N GLY A 158 -21.85 1.21 57.57
CA GLY A 158 -20.91 0.94 58.66
C GLY A 158 -21.31 -0.25 59.53
N VAL A 159 -22.22 -1.10 59.05
CA VAL A 159 -22.64 -2.33 59.71
C VAL A 159 -21.75 -3.47 59.20
N GLN A 160 -21.37 -4.37 60.10
CA GLN A 160 -20.61 -5.53 59.70
C GLN A 160 -21.44 -6.52 58.89
N VAL A 161 -20.86 -7.02 57.80
CA VAL A 161 -21.48 -8.00 56.92
C VAL A 161 -20.47 -9.07 56.51
N ILE A 162 -20.98 -10.29 56.32
CA ILE A 162 -20.20 -11.43 55.81
C ILE A 162 -20.31 -11.42 54.28
N TYR A 163 -19.20 -11.13 53.59
CA TYR A 163 -19.13 -11.08 52.14
C TYR A 163 -18.90 -12.44 51.48
N GLY A 164 -18.35 -13.41 52.20
CA GLY A 164 -18.04 -14.72 51.65
C GLY A 164 -17.57 -15.72 52.69
N THR A 165 -17.43 -16.97 52.26
CA THR A 165 -16.87 -18.06 53.06
C THR A 165 -15.70 -18.69 52.33
N VAL A 166 -14.69 -19.16 53.07
CA VAL A 166 -13.52 -19.88 52.55
C VAL A 166 -13.44 -21.22 53.25
N ALA A 167 -13.83 -22.29 52.57
CA ALA A 167 -13.67 -23.65 53.06
C ALA A 167 -12.27 -24.17 52.68
N VAL A 168 -11.51 -24.69 53.65
CA VAL A 168 -10.15 -25.20 53.38
C VAL A 168 -10.12 -26.71 53.54
N ASP A 169 -9.60 -27.40 52.52
CA ASP A 169 -9.34 -28.83 52.52
C ASP A 169 -7.87 -29.08 52.15
N GLY A 170 -7.04 -29.39 53.15
CA GLY A 170 -5.59 -29.47 52.98
C GLY A 170 -4.99 -28.12 52.53
N TYR A 171 -4.38 -28.11 51.34
CA TYR A 171 -3.78 -26.91 50.73
C TYR A 171 -4.73 -26.14 49.80
N LYS A 172 -5.98 -26.61 49.65
CA LYS A 172 -6.96 -26.02 48.75
C LYS A 172 -8.00 -25.22 49.52
N GLY A 173 -8.01 -23.90 49.32
CA GLY A 173 -9.09 -23.03 49.78
C GLY A 173 -10.13 -22.81 48.68
N VAL A 174 -11.41 -23.00 49.00
CA VAL A 174 -12.54 -22.72 48.10
C VAL A 174 -13.31 -21.52 48.65
N TYR A 175 -13.21 -20.39 47.94
CA TYR A 175 -13.97 -19.18 48.25
C TYR A 175 -15.37 -19.25 47.62
N LYS A 176 -16.40 -19.00 48.42
CA LYS A 176 -17.80 -18.86 48.00
C LYS A 176 -18.31 -17.46 48.38
N PRO A 177 -18.58 -16.58 47.41
CA PRO A 177 -19.15 -15.26 47.69
C PRO A 177 -20.58 -15.38 48.20
N LEU A 178 -20.95 -14.51 49.14
CA LEU A 178 -22.32 -14.31 49.63
C LEU A 178 -22.97 -13.04 49.05
N TYR A 179 -22.21 -12.23 48.32
CA TYR A 179 -22.72 -11.09 47.56
C TYR A 179 -23.08 -11.48 46.12
N THR A 180 -24.03 -10.76 45.52
CA THR A 180 -24.43 -10.92 44.12
C THR A 180 -23.71 -9.96 43.18
N ASN A 181 -23.33 -8.78 43.67
CA ASN A 181 -22.65 -7.74 42.90
C ASN A 181 -21.35 -7.32 43.62
N GLU A 182 -20.24 -7.27 42.89
CA GLU A 182 -18.95 -6.82 43.41
C GLU A 182 -18.97 -5.38 43.92
N ALA A 183 -19.91 -4.56 43.46
CA ALA A 183 -20.09 -3.21 43.98
C ALA A 183 -20.43 -3.18 45.48
N GLN A 184 -20.98 -4.27 46.03
CA GLN A 184 -21.33 -4.37 47.46
C GLN A 184 -20.09 -4.53 48.36
N ILE A 185 -19.08 -5.29 47.91
CA ILE A 185 -17.81 -5.46 48.65
C ILE A 185 -16.86 -4.29 48.39
N TRP A 186 -16.89 -3.71 47.18
CA TRP A 186 -16.04 -2.57 46.79
C TRP A 186 -16.76 -1.23 46.85
N TRP A 187 -17.74 -1.08 47.75
CA TRP A 187 -18.53 0.16 47.88
C TRP A 187 -17.64 1.38 48.18
N SER A 188 -16.56 1.19 48.96
CA SER A 188 -15.56 2.22 49.28
C SER A 188 -14.70 2.62 48.08
N ARG A 189 -14.80 1.90 46.95
CA ARG A 189 -14.04 2.12 45.70
C ARG A 189 -14.96 2.32 44.49
N ALA A 190 -16.13 2.94 44.69
CA ALA A 190 -17.13 3.15 43.63
C ALA A 190 -17.52 1.84 42.89
N GLY A 191 -17.46 0.72 43.60
CA GLY A 191 -17.73 -0.61 43.08
C GLY A 191 -16.65 -1.22 42.19
N ILE A 192 -15.46 -0.61 42.10
CA ILE A 192 -14.35 -1.08 41.28
C ILE A 192 -13.39 -1.94 42.13
N ARG A 193 -13.25 -3.20 41.74
CA ARG A 193 -12.25 -4.11 42.32
C ARG A 193 -10.83 -3.58 42.07
N PRO A 194 -9.98 -3.48 43.09
CA PRO A 194 -8.57 -3.14 42.89
C PRO A 194 -7.83 -4.22 42.11
N LEU A 195 -6.85 -3.80 41.31
CA LEU A 195 -5.91 -4.73 40.68
C LEU A 195 -5.13 -5.47 41.77
N ALA A 196 -4.84 -6.76 41.56
CA ALA A 196 -4.04 -7.57 42.47
C ALA A 196 -2.63 -6.98 42.69
N ILE A 197 -2.09 -6.33 41.66
CA ILE A 197 -0.84 -5.58 41.70
C ILE A 197 -1.09 -4.20 41.07
N PRO A 198 -0.68 -3.09 41.71
CA PRO A 198 -0.78 -1.76 41.11
C PRO A 198 -0.01 -1.64 39.79
N ARG A 199 -0.39 -0.70 38.90
CA ARG A 199 0.24 -0.52 37.58
C ARG A 199 1.76 -0.27 37.61
N CYS A 200 2.28 0.28 38.69
CA CYS A 200 3.71 0.51 38.89
C CYS A 200 4.33 -0.42 39.96
N GLY A 201 3.65 -1.52 40.29
CA GLY A 201 3.99 -2.35 41.44
C GLY A 201 3.74 -1.65 42.78
N PHE A 202 3.94 -2.37 43.89
CA PHE A 202 3.79 -1.81 45.24
C PHE A 202 4.91 -0.82 45.60
N SER A 203 6.08 -0.94 44.96
CA SER A 203 7.24 -0.06 45.16
C SER A 203 7.26 1.16 44.24
N GLY A 204 6.36 1.24 43.25
CA GLY A 204 6.37 2.31 42.24
C GLY A 204 7.47 2.18 41.16
N THR A 205 8.30 1.13 41.20
CA THR A 205 9.46 0.97 40.31
C THR A 205 9.19 0.14 39.05
N GLN A 206 8.03 -0.51 38.96
CA GLN A 206 7.67 -1.41 37.86
C GLN A 206 6.68 -0.76 36.90
N CYS A 207 6.79 0.54 36.66
CA CYS A 207 5.94 1.20 35.69
C CYS A 207 6.23 0.66 34.29
N PRO A 208 5.21 0.41 33.46
CA PRO A 208 5.42 0.05 32.07
C PRO A 208 6.13 1.21 31.35
N LEU A 209 7.25 0.92 30.70
CA LEU A 209 7.95 1.87 29.84
C LEU A 209 7.06 2.28 28.67
N THR A 210 7.26 3.49 28.15
CA THR A 210 6.49 3.96 26.99
C THR A 210 6.86 3.17 25.74
N PHE A 211 5.91 3.01 24.81
CA PHE A 211 6.14 2.30 23.54
C PHE A 211 7.36 2.85 22.77
N ALA A 212 7.55 4.17 22.77
CA ALA A 212 8.67 4.82 22.10
C ALA A 212 10.02 4.41 22.71
N GLU A 213 10.12 4.32 24.04
CA GLU A 213 11.35 3.92 24.73
C GLU A 213 11.66 2.43 24.56
N GLN A 214 10.62 1.59 24.52
CA GLN A 214 10.79 0.15 24.33
C GLN A 214 11.27 -0.21 22.91
N TYR A 215 10.81 0.51 21.88
CA TYR A 215 11.04 0.17 20.47
C TYR A 215 11.93 1.16 19.71
N LEU A 216 12.59 2.10 20.41
CA LEU A 216 13.41 3.16 19.79
C LEU A 216 14.41 2.62 18.76
N VAL A 217 15.12 1.53 19.08
CA VAL A 217 16.10 0.90 18.18
C VAL A 217 15.44 0.38 16.91
N TRP A 218 14.30 -0.30 17.04
CA TRP A 218 13.55 -0.85 15.91
C TRP A 218 12.96 0.25 15.01
N ILE A 219 12.51 1.36 15.61
CA ILE A 219 12.02 2.53 14.88
C ILE A 219 13.14 3.13 14.02
N ILE A 220 14.34 3.33 14.60
CA ILE A 220 15.49 3.88 13.87
C ILE A 220 15.90 2.97 12.71
N VAL A 221 16.00 1.66 12.95
CA VAL A 221 16.35 0.68 11.90
C VAL A 221 15.30 0.67 10.80
N GLY A 222 14.01 0.67 11.16
CA GLY A 222 12.91 0.74 10.19
C GLY A 222 12.94 2.01 9.34
N SER A 223 13.18 3.17 9.95
CA SER A 223 13.29 4.44 9.23
C SER A 223 14.47 4.48 8.26
N LEU A 224 15.62 3.92 8.64
CA LEU A 224 16.79 3.84 7.75
C LEU A 224 16.55 2.92 6.56
N LEU A 225 15.86 1.79 6.77
CA LEU A 225 15.52 0.83 5.71
C LEU A 225 14.56 1.45 4.69
N ILE A 226 13.54 2.18 5.17
CA ILE A 226 12.61 2.91 4.31
C ILE A 226 13.34 3.98 3.50
N LEU A 227 14.23 4.75 4.14
CA LEU A 227 15.01 5.78 3.46
C LEU A 227 15.90 5.17 2.36
N ALA A 228 16.55 4.04 2.64
CA ALA A 228 17.37 3.33 1.66
C ALA A 228 16.53 2.89 0.43
N VAL A 229 15.34 2.30 0.66
CA VAL A 229 14.44 1.89 -0.43
C VAL A 229 14.01 3.11 -1.28
N ILE A 230 13.63 4.21 -0.64
CA ILE A 230 13.24 5.44 -1.34
C ILE A 230 14.40 5.97 -2.19
N THR A 231 15.62 5.99 -1.66
CA THR A 231 16.79 6.46 -2.43
C THR A 231 17.08 5.60 -3.64
N ILE A 232 16.95 4.27 -3.54
CA ILE A 232 17.13 3.34 -4.66
C ILE A 232 16.06 3.59 -5.74
N ILE A 233 14.80 3.78 -5.34
CA ILE A 233 13.71 4.09 -6.27
C ILE A 233 14.01 5.40 -7.02
N ILE A 234 14.39 6.47 -6.31
CA ILE A 234 14.72 7.76 -6.93
C ILE A 234 15.88 7.60 -7.92
N ILE A 235 16.97 6.93 -7.54
CA ILE A 235 18.13 6.70 -8.41
C ILE A 235 17.72 5.91 -9.66
N SER A 236 16.92 4.85 -9.52
CA SER A 236 16.45 4.05 -10.65
C SER A 236 15.58 4.85 -11.62
N VAL A 237 14.67 5.68 -11.11
CA VAL A 237 13.80 6.54 -11.93
C VAL A 237 14.64 7.59 -12.67
N CYS A 238 15.56 8.25 -11.97
CA CYS A 238 16.50 9.18 -12.59
C CYS A 238 17.31 8.49 -13.70
N TYR A 239 17.84 7.31 -13.44
CA TYR A 239 18.60 6.52 -14.42
C TYR A 239 17.75 6.16 -15.65
N MET A 240 16.50 5.73 -15.45
CA MET A 240 15.56 5.43 -16.54
C MET A 240 15.26 6.65 -17.40
N ILE A 241 15.07 7.83 -16.79
CA ILE A 241 14.85 9.09 -17.52
C ILE A 241 16.10 9.47 -18.33
N HIS A 242 17.29 9.33 -17.74
CA HIS A 242 18.55 9.59 -18.44
C HIS A 242 18.74 8.67 -19.65
N LEU A 243 18.46 7.38 -19.49
CA LEU A 243 18.52 6.42 -20.60
C LEU A 243 17.55 6.78 -21.72
N LYS A 244 16.31 7.15 -21.38
CA LYS A 244 15.30 7.54 -22.38
C LYS A 244 15.67 8.82 -23.14
N ARG A 245 16.25 9.81 -22.47
CA ARG A 245 16.75 11.02 -23.13
C ARG A 245 17.89 10.70 -24.10
N LYS A 246 18.86 9.89 -23.67
CA LYS A 246 19.99 9.46 -24.52
C LYS A 246 19.53 8.65 -25.73
N GLU A 247 18.53 7.78 -25.54
CA GLU A 247 17.91 7.02 -26.63
C GLU A 247 17.25 7.97 -27.64
N ALA A 248 16.47 8.94 -27.17
CA ALA A 248 15.84 9.95 -28.02
C ALA A 248 16.85 10.80 -28.80
N GLU A 249 17.95 11.21 -28.16
CA GLU A 249 19.05 11.93 -28.82
C GLU A 249 19.71 11.10 -29.92
N ARG A 250 19.99 9.81 -29.65
CA ARG A 250 20.57 8.88 -30.64
C ARG A 250 19.63 8.69 -31.84
N LEU A 251 18.33 8.54 -31.60
CA LEU A 251 17.32 8.46 -32.66
C LEU A 251 17.24 9.76 -33.47
N ASN A 252 17.42 10.92 -32.82
CA ASN A 252 17.43 12.21 -33.51
C ASN A 252 18.66 12.43 -34.39
N GLN A 253 19.82 11.92 -33.98
CA GLN A 253 21.03 12.00 -34.79
C GLN A 253 20.92 11.21 -36.09
N MET A 254 20.07 10.18 -36.12
CA MET A 254 19.90 9.35 -37.30
C MET A 254 19.30 10.13 -38.48
N TRP A 255 18.19 10.84 -38.32
CA TRP A 255 17.60 11.60 -39.44
C TRP A 255 18.29 12.96 -39.69
N ARG A 256 19.25 13.37 -38.86
CA ARG A 256 20.02 14.60 -39.05
C ARG A 256 21.27 14.31 -39.87
N ILE A 257 21.27 14.73 -41.12
CA ILE A 257 22.38 14.52 -42.05
C ILE A 257 23.24 15.79 -42.05
N PRO A 258 24.51 15.74 -41.61
CA PRO A 258 25.37 16.92 -41.64
C PRO A 258 25.73 17.29 -43.08
N PHE A 259 25.72 18.59 -43.40
CA PHE A 259 26.01 19.08 -44.75
C PHE A 259 27.39 18.62 -45.26
N LEU A 260 28.38 18.52 -44.37
CA LEU A 260 29.73 18.05 -44.70
C LEU A 260 29.75 16.60 -45.26
N SER A 261 28.76 15.79 -44.91
CA SER A 261 28.64 14.41 -45.43
C SER A 261 28.01 14.33 -46.82
N LEU A 262 27.51 15.45 -47.36
CA LEU A 262 26.95 15.54 -48.70
C LEU A 262 28.06 15.98 -49.66
N GLU A 263 28.52 15.04 -50.49
CA GLU A 263 29.52 15.33 -51.51
C GLU A 263 28.85 15.90 -52.76
N SER A 264 29.31 17.07 -53.20
CA SER A 264 28.81 17.74 -54.40
C SER A 264 29.27 17.01 -55.67
N LEU A 265 28.34 16.78 -56.59
CA LEU A 265 28.61 16.16 -57.89
C LEU A 265 29.41 17.07 -58.86
N THR A 266 29.56 18.36 -58.56
CA THR A 266 30.05 19.38 -59.50
C THR A 266 31.53 19.76 -59.37
N LYS A 267 32.34 19.05 -58.56
CA LYS A 267 33.79 19.31 -58.44
C LYS A 267 34.67 18.21 -59.04
N GLN A 268 34.60 18.03 -60.36
CA GLN A 268 35.78 17.60 -61.15
C GLN A 268 35.86 18.43 -62.43
N LYS A 269 36.46 19.62 -62.32
CA LYS A 269 37.17 20.21 -63.46
C LYS A 269 38.52 19.50 -63.57
N SER A 270 38.69 18.85 -64.73
CA SER A 270 39.91 18.27 -65.31
C SER A 270 41.18 18.29 -64.47
N GLU A 271 41.66 17.11 -64.10
CA GLU A 271 43.09 16.79 -64.25
C GLU A 271 43.22 15.36 -64.79
N HIS A 272 44.10 15.24 -65.77
CA HIS A 272 44.45 14.01 -66.49
C HIS A 272 44.67 12.81 -65.57
N SER A 273 44.07 11.64 -65.89
CA SER A 273 44.87 10.40 -65.89
C SER A 273 44.22 9.22 -66.62
N ARG A 274 44.95 8.77 -67.64
CA ARG A 274 45.26 7.38 -68.04
C ARG A 274 44.21 6.30 -67.77
N ARG A 275 43.63 5.86 -68.89
CA ARG A 275 42.93 4.58 -69.07
C ARG A 275 43.81 3.42 -68.57
N SER A 276 43.28 2.60 -67.68
CA SER A 276 43.72 1.21 -67.50
C SER A 276 42.54 0.28 -67.72
N LEU A 277 42.68 -0.56 -68.73
CA LEU A 277 41.78 -1.67 -69.06
C LEU A 277 41.97 -2.77 -68.01
N GLN A 278 40.94 -3.07 -67.21
CA GLN A 278 40.79 -4.40 -66.63
C GLN A 278 39.32 -4.73 -66.37
N SER A 279 38.91 -5.84 -66.95
CA SER A 279 37.58 -6.44 -66.95
C SER A 279 37.26 -7.08 -65.60
N GLY A 280 36.05 -6.81 -65.11
CA GLY A 280 35.43 -7.51 -63.99
C GLY A 280 33.91 -7.30 -64.06
N THR A 281 33.17 -8.37 -64.36
CA THR A 281 31.71 -8.41 -64.43
C THR A 281 31.11 -8.15 -63.05
N GLY A 282 30.65 -6.92 -62.83
CA GLY A 282 29.87 -6.51 -61.67
C GLY A 282 29.26 -5.13 -61.90
N SER A 283 28.00 -5.10 -62.30
CA SER A 283 27.08 -3.96 -62.48
C SER A 283 27.61 -2.54 -62.21
N THR A 284 28.40 -1.99 -63.14
CA THR A 284 28.71 -0.55 -63.24
C THR A 284 27.81 0.09 -64.30
N SER A 285 26.54 0.34 -64.00
CA SER A 285 25.62 1.01 -64.93
C SER A 285 25.00 2.33 -64.42
N THR A 286 25.39 2.84 -63.25
CA THR A 286 24.85 4.10 -62.70
C THR A 286 25.80 5.29 -62.76
N LYS A 287 27.10 5.08 -62.96
CA LYS A 287 28.07 6.19 -63.02
C LYS A 287 28.04 7.00 -64.33
N ILE A 288 27.55 6.43 -65.44
CA ILE A 288 27.75 7.00 -66.79
C ILE A 288 26.65 8.00 -67.20
N THR A 289 25.50 8.06 -66.52
CA THR A 289 24.38 8.95 -66.89
C THR A 289 24.28 10.24 -66.06
N MET A 290 25.21 10.50 -65.13
CA MET A 290 25.07 11.56 -64.13
C MET A 290 25.86 12.85 -64.38
N GLU A 291 26.78 12.88 -65.35
CA GLU A 291 27.64 14.05 -65.60
C GLU A 291 26.88 15.30 -66.09
N ASN A 292 25.59 15.18 -66.48
CA ASN A 292 24.75 16.29 -66.96
C ASN A 292 23.54 16.60 -66.04
N VAL A 293 23.54 16.19 -64.77
CA VAL A 293 22.44 16.54 -63.86
C VAL A 293 22.66 17.96 -63.32
N THR A 294 22.03 18.94 -63.97
CA THR A 294 22.03 20.33 -63.52
C THR A 294 21.12 20.52 -62.31
N GLU A 295 21.55 21.39 -61.40
CA GLU A 295 20.76 21.90 -60.30
C GLU A 295 19.46 22.52 -60.82
N THR A 296 18.34 22.19 -60.18
CA THR A 296 17.03 22.77 -60.50
C THR A 296 16.66 23.84 -59.47
N ARG A 297 15.58 24.60 -59.72
CA ARG A 297 15.06 25.59 -58.76
C ARG A 297 14.88 24.98 -57.37
N ASN A 298 14.26 23.80 -57.29
CA ASN A 298 13.83 23.18 -56.04
C ASN A 298 14.73 22.04 -55.55
N PHE A 299 15.55 21.44 -56.42
CA PHE A 299 16.38 20.28 -56.07
C PHE A 299 17.85 20.44 -56.46
N VAL A 300 18.72 19.99 -55.55
CA VAL A 300 20.16 19.76 -55.75
C VAL A 300 20.43 18.25 -55.61
N TYR A 301 21.50 17.76 -56.23
CA TYR A 301 21.87 16.35 -56.16
C TYR A 301 23.24 16.19 -55.51
N PHE A 302 23.35 15.21 -54.61
CA PHE A 302 24.56 14.93 -53.84
C PHE A 302 24.86 13.43 -53.83
N MET A 303 26.08 13.07 -53.43
CA MET A 303 26.43 11.72 -52.99
C MET A 303 26.42 11.67 -51.46
N TYR A 304 25.75 10.66 -50.91
CA TYR A 304 25.69 10.38 -49.47
C TYR A 304 25.88 8.89 -49.24
N GLN A 305 26.90 8.49 -48.49
CA GLN A 305 27.22 7.07 -48.21
C GLN A 305 27.31 6.19 -49.47
N ASN A 306 27.95 6.70 -50.53
CA ASN A 306 28.05 6.06 -51.86
C ASN A 306 26.72 5.86 -52.62
N GLU A 307 25.60 6.40 -52.12
CA GLU A 307 24.34 6.46 -52.86
C GLU A 307 24.07 7.89 -53.37
N CYS A 308 23.41 7.99 -54.51
CA CYS A 308 22.95 9.27 -55.05
C CYS A 308 21.69 9.70 -54.31
N VAL A 309 21.64 10.96 -53.89
CA VAL A 309 20.50 11.54 -53.17
C VAL A 309 20.02 12.82 -53.84
N ALA A 310 18.71 13.03 -53.80
CA ALA A 310 18.06 14.27 -54.22
C ALA A 310 17.73 15.10 -52.98
N ALA A 311 18.30 16.29 -52.91
CA ALA A 311 18.10 17.25 -51.83
C ALA A 311 17.12 18.33 -52.28
N MET A 312 15.93 18.36 -51.67
CA MET A 312 14.94 19.42 -51.89
C MET A 312 15.29 20.63 -51.03
N LYS A 313 15.29 21.83 -51.63
CA LYS A 313 15.55 23.09 -50.95
C LYS A 313 14.28 23.61 -50.28
N HIS A 314 14.43 24.08 -49.05
CA HIS A 314 13.39 24.79 -48.31
C HIS A 314 13.85 26.23 -48.02
N GLU A 315 12.94 27.18 -48.19
CA GLU A 315 13.25 28.62 -48.09
C GLU A 315 13.39 29.07 -46.62
N VAL A 316 12.63 28.46 -45.71
CA VAL A 316 12.52 28.87 -44.31
C VAL A 316 13.13 27.83 -43.36
N ARG A 317 13.87 28.32 -42.35
CA ARG A 317 14.34 27.50 -41.23
C ARG A 317 13.38 27.64 -40.05
N VAL A 318 12.48 26.69 -39.92
CA VAL A 318 11.54 26.62 -38.79
C VAL A 318 12.20 25.88 -37.61
N PRO A 319 12.11 26.38 -36.37
CA PRO A 319 12.59 25.65 -35.20
C PRO A 319 11.85 24.33 -35.04
N LEU A 320 12.62 23.28 -34.76
CA LEU A 320 12.14 21.92 -34.57
C LEU A 320 11.65 21.72 -33.13
N GLU A 321 10.39 21.37 -33.00
CA GLU A 321 9.81 20.95 -31.73
C GLU A 321 9.97 19.45 -31.51
N SER A 322 9.66 18.98 -30.30
CA SER A 322 9.71 17.55 -29.95
C SER A 322 8.81 16.70 -30.86
N GLN A 323 7.65 17.24 -31.28
CA GLN A 323 6.72 16.57 -32.17
C GLN A 323 7.28 16.45 -33.60
N ASP A 324 7.91 17.51 -34.11
CA ASP A 324 8.57 17.49 -35.42
C ASP A 324 9.69 16.44 -35.45
N CYS A 325 10.47 16.34 -34.37
CA CYS A 325 11.52 15.32 -34.26
C CYS A 325 10.95 13.89 -34.27
N LEU A 326 9.78 13.67 -33.67
CA LEU A 326 9.08 12.38 -33.70
C LEU A 326 8.58 12.07 -35.12
N GLU A 327 8.00 13.06 -35.81
CA GLU A 327 7.58 12.94 -37.21
C GLU A 327 8.78 12.54 -38.08
N MET A 328 9.94 13.19 -37.94
CA MET A 328 11.14 12.88 -38.73
C MET A 328 11.67 11.46 -38.50
N ARG A 329 11.60 10.96 -37.24
CA ARG A 329 11.95 9.56 -36.93
C ARG A 329 11.02 8.60 -37.66
N LYS A 330 9.71 8.82 -37.55
CA LYS A 330 8.71 7.97 -38.22
C LYS A 330 8.84 8.03 -39.74
N MET A 331 9.05 9.22 -40.32
CA MET A 331 9.25 9.39 -41.76
C MET A 331 10.47 8.63 -42.27
N ARG A 332 11.59 8.64 -41.53
CA ARG A 332 12.80 7.91 -41.92
C ARG A 332 12.59 6.38 -41.88
N GLU A 333 11.70 5.91 -41.00
CA GLU A 333 11.32 4.50 -40.88
C GLU A 333 10.25 4.06 -41.90
N LEU A 334 9.61 5.00 -42.62
CA LEU A 334 8.67 4.66 -43.67
C LEU A 334 9.39 4.00 -44.85
N GLU A 335 9.02 2.76 -45.12
CA GLU A 335 9.50 1.98 -46.25
C GLU A 335 8.32 1.35 -46.98
N ASN A 336 8.17 1.69 -48.25
CA ASN A 336 7.13 1.16 -49.13
C ASN A 336 7.65 1.21 -50.56
N ASP A 337 7.33 0.20 -51.37
CA ASP A 337 7.83 0.09 -52.74
C ASP A 337 7.38 1.24 -53.65
N ASN A 338 6.21 1.83 -53.38
CA ASN A 338 5.65 2.95 -54.14
C ASN A 338 5.84 4.32 -53.46
N LEU A 339 6.67 4.40 -52.41
CA LEU A 339 7.13 5.65 -51.83
C LEU A 339 8.62 5.87 -52.09
N ASN A 340 8.99 7.12 -52.33
CA ASN A 340 10.40 7.47 -52.36
C ASN A 340 10.92 7.58 -50.93
N ARG A 341 12.07 6.97 -50.65
CA ARG A 341 12.60 6.90 -49.28
C ARG A 341 13.10 8.26 -48.81
N PHE A 342 12.57 8.73 -47.67
CA PHE A 342 13.11 9.86 -46.93
C PHE A 342 14.32 9.43 -46.10
N LEU A 343 15.44 10.14 -46.24
CA LEU A 343 16.68 9.80 -45.54
C LEU A 343 16.90 10.69 -44.31
N GLY A 344 16.52 11.97 -44.41
CA GLY A 344 16.71 12.92 -43.31
C GLY A 344 16.66 14.38 -43.73
N LEU A 345 16.97 15.25 -42.77
CA LEU A 345 17.12 16.69 -42.98
C LEU A 345 18.58 17.11 -42.78
N CYS A 346 19.04 18.01 -43.64
CA CYS A 346 20.29 18.74 -43.50
C CYS A 346 20.00 20.15 -43.00
N LEU A 347 20.25 20.38 -41.71
CA LEU A 347 19.90 21.61 -40.99
C LEU A 347 21.04 22.64 -40.96
N ASP A 348 22.28 22.18 -41.14
CA ASP A 348 23.53 22.92 -40.99
C ASP A 348 24.10 23.44 -42.32
N GLY A 349 23.45 23.14 -43.45
CA GLY A 349 23.81 23.64 -44.77
C GLY A 349 23.50 25.14 -44.98
N PRO A 350 23.82 25.71 -46.16
CA PRO A 350 23.49 27.10 -46.50
C PRO A 350 21.97 27.34 -46.56
N GLN A 351 21.22 26.34 -47.02
CA GLN A 351 19.76 26.29 -46.96
C GLN A 351 19.34 25.01 -46.24
N LEU A 352 18.10 24.98 -45.72
CA LEU A 352 17.52 23.76 -45.19
C LEU A 352 17.25 22.80 -46.35
N LEU A 353 17.74 21.58 -46.26
CA LEU A 353 17.51 20.56 -47.29
C LEU A 353 16.81 19.34 -46.71
N SER A 354 15.80 18.82 -47.41
CA SER A 354 15.30 17.46 -47.16
C SER A 354 15.92 16.49 -48.15
N ILE A 355 16.47 15.39 -47.63
CA ILE A 355 17.27 14.45 -48.40
C ILE A 355 16.44 13.20 -48.69
N TRP A 356 16.32 12.90 -49.99
CA TRP A 356 15.51 11.83 -50.53
C TRP A 356 16.39 10.91 -51.38
N ARG A 357 16.00 9.64 -51.52
CA ARG A 357 16.66 8.72 -52.45
C ARG A 357 16.53 9.24 -53.89
N TYR A 358 17.60 9.16 -54.66
CA TYR A 358 17.60 9.56 -56.06
C TYR A 358 16.88 8.53 -56.94
N CYS A 359 16.06 9.02 -57.86
CA CYS A 359 15.39 8.22 -58.88
C CYS A 359 15.97 8.55 -60.26
N SER A 360 16.52 7.55 -60.96
CA SER A 360 17.34 7.76 -62.16
C SER A 360 16.59 8.34 -63.35
N ARG A 361 15.27 8.15 -63.42
CA ARG A 361 14.41 8.69 -64.49
C ARG A 361 13.72 10.01 -64.10
N ARG A 362 14.10 10.59 -62.96
CA ARG A 362 13.58 11.87 -62.44
C ARG A 362 12.07 11.84 -62.24
N SER A 363 11.40 12.97 -62.41
CA SER A 363 9.96 13.11 -62.18
C SER A 363 9.15 12.61 -63.37
N LEU A 364 7.91 12.20 -63.10
CA LEU A 364 6.95 11.80 -64.10
C LEU A 364 6.67 12.94 -65.09
N ASN A 365 6.65 14.18 -64.60
CA ASN A 365 6.55 15.35 -65.46
C ASN A 365 7.70 15.41 -66.48
N ASP A 366 8.95 15.14 -66.07
CA ASP A 366 10.09 15.10 -66.99
C ASP A 366 9.97 13.98 -68.03
N VAL A 367 9.43 12.81 -67.61
CA VAL A 367 9.20 11.67 -68.50
C VAL A 367 8.16 11.99 -69.57
N ILE A 368 7.07 12.68 -69.19
CA ILE A 368 5.99 13.09 -70.10
C ILE A 368 6.50 14.17 -71.06
N THR A 369 7.14 15.23 -70.55
CA THR A 369 7.58 16.38 -71.38
C THR A 369 8.71 16.03 -72.35
N LYS A 370 9.65 15.16 -71.98
CA LYS A 370 10.75 14.77 -72.88
C LYS A 370 10.32 13.89 -74.05
N GLY A 371 9.15 13.24 -73.97
CA GLY A 371 8.60 12.40 -75.04
C GLY A 371 9.52 11.25 -75.49
N SER A 372 10.52 10.87 -74.70
CA SER A 372 11.63 10.01 -75.15
C SER A 372 11.27 8.52 -75.28
N MET A 373 10.03 8.13 -74.97
CA MET A 373 9.59 6.73 -75.03
C MET A 373 8.09 6.60 -75.34
N SER A 374 7.72 5.60 -76.12
CA SER A 374 6.33 5.21 -76.34
C SER A 374 5.75 4.57 -75.07
N MET A 375 4.97 5.31 -74.31
CA MET A 375 4.19 4.77 -73.19
C MET A 375 2.96 4.04 -73.74
N ASP A 376 2.94 2.71 -73.71
CA ASP A 376 1.74 1.94 -74.04
C ASP A 376 0.73 1.95 -72.87
N ASN A 377 -0.50 1.51 -73.13
CA ASN A 377 -1.57 1.57 -72.12
C ASN A 377 -1.26 0.71 -70.89
N VAL A 378 -0.53 -0.40 -71.06
CA VAL A 378 -0.14 -1.28 -69.97
C VAL A 378 0.89 -0.60 -69.07
N PHE A 379 1.86 0.09 -69.68
CA PHE A 379 2.86 0.87 -68.96
C PHE A 379 2.23 2.04 -68.21
N VAL A 380 1.34 2.79 -68.86
CA VAL A 380 0.57 3.87 -68.19
C VAL A 380 -0.21 3.32 -67.00
N TYR A 381 -0.93 2.20 -67.16
CA TYR A 381 -1.66 1.57 -66.07
C TYR A 381 -0.75 1.19 -64.90
N SER A 382 0.46 0.66 -65.19
CA SER A 382 1.42 0.30 -64.14
C SER A 382 1.87 1.51 -63.31
N LEU A 383 2.15 2.65 -63.95
CA LEU A 383 2.53 3.90 -63.27
C LEU A 383 1.37 4.46 -62.44
N VAL A 384 0.15 4.47 -62.99
CA VAL A 384 -1.05 4.91 -62.26
C VAL A 384 -1.29 4.06 -61.02
N ARG A 385 -1.19 2.73 -61.15
CA ARG A 385 -1.35 1.79 -60.03
C ARG A 385 -0.28 2.01 -58.97
N ASP A 386 0.96 2.20 -59.37
CA ASP A 386 2.06 2.48 -58.45
C ASP A 386 1.82 3.77 -57.65
N ILE A 387 1.43 4.86 -58.31
CA ILE A 387 1.12 6.13 -57.63
C ILE A 387 -0.10 5.97 -56.71
N ALA A 388 -1.14 5.26 -57.14
CA ALA A 388 -2.32 4.98 -56.32
C ALA A 388 -1.98 4.21 -55.04
N ASN A 389 -1.13 3.18 -55.15
CA ASN A 389 -0.66 2.42 -54.00
C ASN A 389 0.16 3.27 -53.03
N GLY A 390 1.06 4.12 -53.57
CA GLY A 390 1.84 5.05 -52.76
C GLY A 390 0.95 6.05 -52.01
N LEU A 391 -0.06 6.59 -52.68
CA LEU A 391 -1.01 7.52 -52.06
C LEU A 391 -1.89 6.84 -51.02
N ALA A 392 -2.41 5.65 -51.32
CA ALA A 392 -3.18 4.84 -50.38
C ALA A 392 -2.37 4.54 -49.12
N PHE A 393 -1.08 4.21 -49.26
CA PHE A 393 -0.20 4.00 -48.12
C PHE A 393 -0.04 5.26 -47.27
N ILE A 394 0.14 6.44 -47.88
CA ILE A 394 0.23 7.71 -47.14
C ILE A 394 -1.07 7.97 -46.37
N GLN A 395 -2.23 7.76 -47.00
CA GLN A 395 -3.54 8.00 -46.40
C GLN A 395 -3.82 7.16 -45.16
N HIS A 396 -3.27 5.94 -45.12
CA HIS A 396 -3.40 5.02 -43.99
C HIS A 396 -2.22 5.11 -43.00
N SER A 397 -1.25 5.99 -43.25
CA SER A 397 -0.10 6.23 -42.37
C SER A 397 -0.36 7.39 -41.40
N PHE A 398 0.58 7.64 -40.47
CA PHE A 398 0.53 8.79 -39.56
C PHE A 398 0.56 10.15 -40.27
N LEU A 399 0.91 10.17 -41.57
CA LEU A 399 0.86 11.39 -42.37
C LEU A 399 -0.58 11.73 -42.75
N GLU A 400 -1.52 10.79 -42.89
CA GLU A 400 -2.91 11.01 -43.32
C GLU A 400 -3.11 11.52 -44.75
N TYR A 401 -2.26 12.40 -45.28
CA TYR A 401 -2.34 12.93 -46.66
C TYR A 401 -0.98 13.49 -47.12
N HIS A 402 -0.75 13.52 -48.43
CA HIS A 402 0.42 14.13 -49.07
C HIS A 402 0.32 15.66 -49.08
N GLY A 403 -0.85 16.20 -49.45
CA GLY A 403 -1.25 17.61 -49.34
C GLY A 403 -0.74 18.52 -50.45
N PHE A 404 0.25 18.07 -51.21
CA PHE A 404 0.86 18.87 -52.26
C PHE A 404 1.36 17.99 -53.43
N LEU A 405 0.53 17.02 -53.81
CA LEU A 405 0.85 16.04 -54.84
C LEU A 405 0.87 16.70 -56.21
N THR A 406 1.92 16.45 -57.00
CA THR A 406 2.05 16.90 -58.39
C THR A 406 2.75 15.81 -59.19
N SER A 407 2.70 15.87 -60.53
CA SER A 407 3.52 14.96 -61.36
C SER A 407 5.03 15.17 -61.19
N LYS A 408 5.47 16.29 -60.60
CA LYS A 408 6.86 16.52 -60.19
C LYS A 408 7.24 15.74 -58.92
N CYS A 409 6.27 15.41 -58.07
CA CYS A 409 6.46 14.62 -56.84
C CYS A 409 6.45 13.10 -57.11
N CYS A 410 5.88 12.65 -58.23
CA CYS A 410 5.93 11.26 -58.65
C CYS A 410 7.26 11.01 -59.37
N LEU A 411 8.17 10.27 -58.75
CA LEU A 411 9.48 9.94 -59.31
C LEU A 411 9.47 8.55 -59.93
N VAL A 412 10.35 8.31 -60.90
CA VAL A 412 10.47 7.03 -61.59
C VAL A 412 11.88 6.47 -61.40
N ASP A 413 11.96 5.25 -60.88
CA ASP A 413 13.24 4.62 -60.54
C ASP A 413 13.94 3.94 -61.73
N ASP A 414 15.00 3.18 -61.45
CA ASP A 414 15.78 2.44 -62.44
C ASP A 414 15.00 1.27 -63.10
N ARG A 415 13.94 0.80 -62.44
CA ARG A 415 13.09 -0.33 -62.85
C ARG A 415 11.73 0.11 -63.42
N TRP A 416 11.56 1.40 -63.67
CA TRP A 416 10.30 2.00 -64.12
C TRP A 416 9.13 1.87 -63.14
N GLN A 417 9.43 1.79 -61.84
CA GLN A 417 8.43 1.87 -60.80
C GLN A 417 8.17 3.33 -60.42
N ALA A 418 6.90 3.73 -60.30
CA ALA A 418 6.56 5.05 -59.81
C ALA A 418 6.60 5.09 -58.27
N LYS A 419 7.23 6.14 -57.74
CA LYS A 419 7.42 6.37 -56.30
C LYS A 419 6.98 7.77 -55.93
N VAL A 420 6.02 7.89 -55.02
CA VAL A 420 5.55 9.19 -54.51
C VAL A 420 6.61 9.76 -53.55
N SER A 421 7.11 10.95 -53.85
CA SER A 421 8.17 11.65 -53.09
C SER A 421 7.65 12.95 -52.48
N SER A 422 8.43 13.57 -51.59
CA SER A 422 8.11 14.87 -50.99
C SER A 422 6.84 14.88 -50.11
N TYR A 423 6.41 13.71 -49.62
CA TYR A 423 5.35 13.60 -48.61
C TYR A 423 5.84 14.12 -47.25
N GLY A 424 4.90 14.50 -46.38
CA GLY A 424 5.23 15.06 -45.06
C GLY A 424 5.88 16.45 -45.15
N LEU A 425 6.65 16.84 -44.13
CA LEU A 425 7.35 18.13 -44.04
C LEU A 425 6.43 19.36 -44.18
N ARG A 426 5.16 19.23 -43.79
CA ARG A 426 4.11 20.26 -44.00
C ARG A 426 4.54 21.62 -43.47
N LYS A 427 5.14 21.65 -42.27
CA LYS A 427 5.62 22.87 -41.60
C LYS A 427 6.56 23.71 -42.47
N TRP A 428 7.41 23.06 -43.27
CA TRP A 428 8.32 23.76 -44.19
C TRP A 428 7.67 24.04 -45.55
N ARG A 429 6.90 23.07 -46.06
CA ARG A 429 6.29 23.14 -47.39
C ARG A 429 5.17 24.16 -47.55
N ILE A 430 4.53 24.57 -46.45
CA ILE A 430 3.56 25.68 -46.44
C ILE A 430 4.31 27.02 -46.57
N CYS A 431 5.53 27.12 -46.03
CA CYS A 431 6.34 28.33 -46.10
C CYS A 431 7.09 28.49 -47.42
N ASP A 432 7.33 27.39 -48.15
CA ASP A 432 8.02 27.44 -49.45
C ASP A 432 7.16 28.13 -50.51
N LYS A 433 7.71 29.13 -51.22
CA LYS A 433 7.00 29.84 -52.28
C LYS A 433 6.60 28.92 -53.44
N ARG A 434 5.30 28.83 -53.69
CA ARG A 434 4.72 28.13 -54.85
C ARG A 434 4.55 29.08 -56.02
N LEU A 435 4.97 28.63 -57.20
CA LEU A 435 4.67 29.34 -58.44
C LEU A 435 3.24 29.00 -58.88
N PRO A 436 2.56 29.87 -59.66
CA PRO A 436 1.25 29.57 -60.23
C PRO A 436 1.21 28.21 -60.95
N GLN A 437 2.27 27.89 -61.68
CA GLN A 437 2.41 26.59 -62.38
C GLN A 437 2.45 25.39 -61.43
N ASP A 438 2.93 25.54 -60.19
CA ASP A 438 2.97 24.47 -59.19
C ASP A 438 1.57 24.23 -58.57
N LEU A 439 0.62 25.15 -58.78
CA LEU A 439 -0.74 25.09 -58.25
C LEU A 439 -1.73 24.39 -59.19
N LEU A 440 -1.35 24.04 -60.43
CA LEU A 440 -2.22 23.43 -61.44
C LEU A 440 -2.84 22.08 -61.02
N TRP A 441 -2.21 21.37 -60.09
CA TRP A 441 -2.73 20.11 -59.52
C TRP A 441 -3.55 20.32 -58.25
N THR A 442 -3.63 21.54 -57.75
CA THR A 442 -4.25 21.85 -56.46
C THR A 442 -5.76 21.88 -56.62
N ALA A 443 -6.46 21.21 -55.70
CA ALA A 443 -7.91 21.17 -55.71
C ALA A 443 -8.52 22.57 -55.45
N PRO A 444 -9.65 22.90 -56.08
CA PRO A 444 -10.25 24.24 -56.00
C PRO A 444 -10.63 24.65 -54.57
N GLU A 445 -11.01 23.71 -53.71
CA GLU A 445 -11.31 23.96 -52.30
C GLU A 445 -10.08 24.31 -51.47
N VAL A 446 -8.88 23.88 -51.89
CA VAL A 446 -7.62 24.26 -51.27
C VAL A 446 -7.18 25.63 -51.77
N LEU A 447 -7.33 25.91 -53.07
CA LEU A 447 -7.00 27.22 -53.66
C LEU A 447 -7.83 28.38 -53.08
N ARG A 448 -9.06 28.10 -52.65
CA ARG A 448 -9.93 29.10 -52.02
C ARG A 448 -9.56 29.44 -50.57
N LYS A 449 -8.61 28.71 -49.96
CA LYS A 449 -8.15 28.94 -48.58
C LYS A 449 -6.79 29.63 -48.59
N ASP A 450 -6.61 30.59 -47.68
CA ASP A 450 -5.35 31.33 -47.54
C ASP A 450 -4.18 30.46 -47.05
N ASP A 451 -4.47 29.36 -46.33
CA ASP A 451 -3.46 28.50 -45.72
C ASP A 451 -2.90 27.42 -46.66
N LEU A 452 -3.54 27.20 -47.81
CA LEU A 452 -3.22 26.16 -48.80
C LEU A 452 -2.98 24.78 -48.18
N ILE A 453 -3.69 24.46 -47.09
CA ILE A 453 -3.58 23.17 -46.42
C ILE A 453 -4.36 22.11 -47.22
N GLY A 454 -3.66 21.04 -47.58
CA GLY A 454 -4.25 19.91 -48.30
C GLY A 454 -5.13 19.01 -47.43
N SER A 455 -5.83 18.09 -48.09
CA SER A 455 -6.63 17.03 -47.46
C SER A 455 -6.51 15.72 -48.26
N GLN A 456 -7.11 14.64 -47.76
CA GLN A 456 -7.15 13.37 -48.48
C GLN A 456 -7.88 13.51 -49.81
N GLU A 457 -8.99 14.23 -49.84
CA GLU A 457 -9.81 14.50 -51.02
C GLU A 457 -9.05 15.35 -52.04
N ALA A 458 -8.30 16.36 -51.56
CA ALA A 458 -7.47 17.19 -52.41
C ALA A 458 -6.36 16.37 -53.11
N ASP A 459 -5.77 15.39 -52.43
CA ASP A 459 -4.80 14.49 -53.05
C ASP A 459 -5.42 13.62 -54.15
N ILE A 460 -6.68 13.18 -53.97
CA ILE A 460 -7.41 12.43 -55.01
C ILE A 460 -7.65 13.31 -56.24
N TYR A 461 -7.97 14.58 -56.05
CA TYR A 461 -8.07 15.55 -57.16
C TYR A 461 -6.72 15.68 -57.89
N SER A 462 -5.63 15.93 -57.17
CA SER A 462 -4.29 16.01 -57.75
C SER A 462 -3.90 14.73 -58.49
N PHE A 463 -4.25 13.56 -57.94
CA PHE A 463 -4.02 12.27 -58.56
C PHE A 463 -4.80 12.09 -59.87
N ALA A 464 -6.06 12.56 -59.94
CA ALA A 464 -6.85 12.53 -61.15
C ALA A 464 -6.20 13.36 -62.28
N ILE A 465 -5.66 14.54 -61.96
CA ILE A 465 -4.93 15.38 -62.92
C ILE A 465 -3.67 14.64 -63.41
N ILE A 466 -2.92 13.99 -62.52
CA ILE A 466 -1.73 13.19 -62.91
C ILE A 466 -2.12 12.02 -63.83
N CYS A 467 -3.24 11.35 -63.56
CA CYS A 467 -3.77 10.30 -64.42
C CYS A 467 -4.14 10.83 -65.80
N ALA A 468 -4.78 12.01 -65.88
CA ALA A 468 -5.06 12.66 -67.15
C ALA A 468 -3.76 12.93 -67.92
N GLN A 469 -2.73 13.51 -67.28
CA GLN A 469 -1.43 13.74 -67.90
C GLN A 469 -0.78 12.46 -68.46
N LEU A 470 -0.90 11.34 -67.75
CA LEU A 470 -0.35 10.06 -68.20
C LEU A 470 -1.10 9.48 -69.41
N ILE A 471 -2.43 9.60 -69.42
CA ILE A 471 -3.29 9.07 -70.49
C ILE A 471 -3.16 9.93 -71.76
N THR A 472 -3.22 11.25 -71.62
CA THR A 472 -3.11 12.19 -72.75
C THR A 472 -1.68 12.43 -73.19
N LYS A 473 -0.70 12.16 -72.31
CA LYS A 473 0.73 12.41 -72.53
C LYS A 473 1.04 13.89 -72.76
N THR A 474 0.24 14.76 -72.15
CA THR A 474 0.39 16.22 -72.22
C THR A 474 0.71 16.82 -70.86
N SER A 475 1.12 18.10 -70.87
CA SER A 475 1.21 18.90 -69.65
C SER A 475 -0.15 18.97 -68.92
N ALA A 476 -0.13 19.29 -67.62
CA ALA A 476 -1.34 19.45 -66.81
C ALA A 476 -2.23 20.60 -67.31
N TRP A 477 -1.60 21.59 -67.95
CA TRP A 477 -2.25 22.66 -68.68
C TRP A 477 -1.61 22.78 -70.06
N ASP A 478 -2.42 22.69 -71.10
CA ASP A 478 -1.98 22.81 -72.49
C ASP A 478 -1.93 24.28 -72.89
N VAL A 479 -0.80 24.92 -72.58
CA VAL A 479 -0.54 26.34 -72.89
C VAL A 479 -0.54 26.58 -74.41
N ASP A 480 -0.23 25.56 -75.21
CA ASP A 480 -0.09 25.71 -76.67
C ASP A 480 -1.44 25.75 -77.41
N ASN A 481 -2.52 25.31 -76.77
CA ASN A 481 -3.87 25.27 -77.37
C ASN A 481 -4.91 26.21 -76.71
N GLN A 482 -4.55 26.99 -75.68
CA GLN A 482 -5.49 27.90 -74.99
C GLN A 482 -4.95 29.33 -74.87
N MET A 483 -5.84 30.33 -74.98
CA MET A 483 -5.51 31.77 -75.02
C MET A 483 -5.15 32.41 -73.67
N GLU A 484 -5.23 31.70 -72.55
CA GLU A 484 -5.00 32.24 -71.19
C GLU A 484 -3.77 31.60 -70.53
N ASP A 485 -2.86 32.44 -70.00
CA ASP A 485 -1.68 32.03 -69.22
C ASP A 485 -2.10 31.50 -67.83
N ALA A 486 -1.31 30.59 -67.24
CA ALA A 486 -1.57 29.97 -65.94
C ALA A 486 -1.78 30.99 -64.80
N SER A 487 -1.24 32.20 -64.97
CA SER A 487 -1.39 33.32 -64.05
C SER A 487 -2.83 33.87 -63.98
N GLY A 488 -3.68 33.62 -64.99
CA GLY A 488 -5.06 34.12 -65.05
C GLY A 488 -6.11 33.19 -64.43
N LEU A 489 -5.72 31.97 -64.04
CA LEU A 489 -6.63 30.92 -63.54
C LEU A 489 -6.65 30.79 -62.01
N ILE A 490 -5.67 31.41 -61.32
CA ILE A 490 -5.39 31.19 -59.89
C ILE A 490 -5.77 32.42 -59.08
#